data_AF-A0A7L2NK27-F1
#
_entry.id   AF-A0A7L2NK27-F1
#
_cell.length_a   1.000
_cell.length_b   1.000
_cell.length_c   1.000
_cell.angle_alpha   90.00
_cell.angle_beta   90.00
_cell.angle_gamma   90.00
#
_symmetry.space_group_name_H-M   'P 1'
#
loop_
_entity.id
_entity.type
_entity.pdbx_description
1 polymer ?
#
loop_
_entity_poly.entity_id
_entity_poly.type
_entity_poly.pdbx_seq_one_letter_code
_entity_poly.pdbx_strand_id
1 'polypeptide(L)'
;GTGSNILSALQDLFWLLKSKVEKQLQIISVLQWVLTFLIMGIACTLILMYILCTDCWAIAVLYLAWLVFDWNTPKKGGRRSQWVRNWAIWRYFRDYFPIRLVKTHNLLTTRNYIFGYHPHGIMGLGAFCNFSTEATGVGQKFPGIRPYLATLAGNFRMPILRDYLMSGGICPVNRDSIDYILSKNGSGNAIVIVVGGAAESLNCTPGKNSVTLRNRKGFVKLALRHGADLVPVYSFGENEVYKQVIFEEGSWGRWVQKKFQKHIGFAPCIFHGRGLFSSNTWGLLPYSKPITTVVGEPITIPKIDNPSQKDVDFYHSIYVDSLIKLFDKYKSKFGLPETEVLEVN
;
A
#
# COMPACT_ATOMS: atom_id res chain seq x y z
N GLY A 1 21.61 -52.16 -5.92
CA GLY A 1 21.22 -50.78 -6.28
C GLY A 1 19.82 -50.44 -5.79
N THR A 2 19.56 -50.50 -4.48
CA THR A 2 18.23 -50.20 -3.88
C THR A 2 18.25 -48.97 -2.95
N GLY A 3 19.43 -48.50 -2.52
CA GLY A 3 19.56 -47.33 -1.65
C GLY A 3 19.22 -45.98 -2.31
N SER A 4 19.37 -45.88 -3.64
CA SER A 4 19.09 -44.63 -4.38
C SER A 4 17.60 -44.28 -4.42
N ASN A 5 16.70 -45.27 -4.40
CA ASN A 5 15.25 -45.05 -4.50
C ASN A 5 14.61 -44.66 -3.15
N ILE A 6 15.18 -45.09 -2.03
CA ILE A 6 14.66 -44.73 -0.69
C ILE A 6 15.09 -43.30 -0.33
N LEU A 7 16.34 -42.94 -0.64
CA LEU A 7 16.84 -41.58 -0.46
C LEU A 7 16.09 -40.57 -1.33
N SER A 8 15.78 -40.90 -2.59
CA SER A 8 14.97 -40.03 -3.46
C SER A 8 13.53 -39.88 -2.94
N ALA A 9 12.89 -40.97 -2.50
CA ALA A 9 11.53 -40.92 -1.95
C ALA A 9 11.44 -40.11 -0.64
N LEU A 10 12.46 -40.21 0.23
CA LEU A 10 12.56 -39.38 1.44
C LEU A 10 12.80 -37.91 1.11
N GLN A 11 13.63 -37.63 0.10
CA GLN A 11 13.87 -36.27 -0.39
C GLN A 11 12.58 -35.65 -0.95
N ASP A 12 11.81 -36.41 -1.73
CA ASP A 12 10.52 -35.99 -2.31
C ASP A 12 9.48 -35.74 -1.21
N LEU A 13 9.39 -36.63 -0.22
CA LEU A 13 8.50 -36.46 0.93
C LEU A 13 8.86 -35.20 1.72
N PHE A 14 10.14 -34.99 2.03
CA PHE A 14 10.61 -33.80 2.73
C PHE A 14 10.32 -32.52 1.92
N TRP A 15 10.52 -32.56 0.60
CA TRP A 15 10.21 -31.44 -0.28
C TRP A 15 8.70 -31.14 -0.33
N LEU A 16 7.85 -32.18 -0.38
CA LEU A 16 6.39 -32.05 -0.33
C LEU A 16 5.92 -31.47 1.00
N LEU A 17 6.47 -31.91 2.13
CA LEU A 17 6.18 -31.32 3.44
C LEU A 17 6.61 -29.86 3.49
N LYS A 18 7.83 -29.54 3.03
CA LYS A 18 8.35 -28.17 2.98
C LYS A 18 7.46 -27.26 2.12
N SER A 19 7.05 -27.73 0.93
CA SER A 19 6.14 -27.01 0.04
C SER A 19 4.77 -26.76 0.68
N LYS A 20 4.23 -27.74 1.42
CA LYS A 20 2.97 -27.58 2.17
C LYS A 20 3.11 -26.56 3.29
N VAL A 21 4.16 -26.65 4.11
CA VAL A 21 4.42 -25.69 5.19
C VAL A 21 4.58 -24.27 4.65
N GLU A 22 5.34 -24.12 3.56
CA GLU A 22 5.54 -22.82 2.91
C GLU A 22 4.22 -22.20 2.45
N LYS A 23 3.36 -22.97 1.78
CA LYS A 23 2.01 -22.51 1.39
C LYS A 23 1.16 -22.09 2.60
N GLN A 24 1.26 -22.80 3.72
CA GLN A 24 0.54 -22.40 4.95
C GLN A 24 1.09 -21.10 5.53
N LEU A 25 2.42 -20.92 5.55
CA LEU A 25 3.05 -19.69 5.99
C LEU A 25 2.68 -18.50 5.09
N GLN A 26 2.58 -18.71 3.77
CA GLN A 26 2.05 -17.73 2.82
C GLN A 26 0.61 -17.34 3.18
N ILE A 27 -0.28 -18.31 3.40
CA ILE A 27 -1.67 -18.03 3.81
C ILE A 27 -1.73 -17.26 5.14
N ILE A 28 -1.00 -17.72 6.16
CA ILE A 28 -0.92 -17.07 7.48
C ILE A 28 -0.41 -15.64 7.35
N SER A 29 0.60 -15.39 6.53
CA SER A 29 1.16 -14.06 6.32
C SER A 29 0.15 -13.07 5.74
N VAL A 30 -0.64 -13.52 4.77
CA VAL A 30 -1.67 -12.69 4.15
C VAL A 30 -2.85 -12.47 5.10
N LEU A 31 -3.27 -13.49 5.84
CA LEU A 31 -4.32 -13.35 6.86
C LEU A 31 -3.89 -12.40 7.97
N GLN A 32 -2.66 -12.53 8.47
CA GLN A 32 -2.11 -11.62 9.47
C GLN A 32 -2.25 -10.17 8.98
N TRP A 33 -1.88 -9.90 7.74
CA TRP A 33 -1.99 -8.56 7.17
C TRP A 33 -3.45 -8.09 7.00
N VAL A 34 -4.33 -8.94 6.44
CA VAL A 34 -5.76 -8.62 6.23
C VAL A 34 -6.46 -8.34 7.56
N LEU A 35 -6.24 -9.19 8.57
CA LEU A 35 -6.80 -9.01 9.92
C LEU A 35 -6.22 -7.78 10.61
N THR A 36 -4.94 -7.47 10.36
CA THR A 36 -4.31 -6.26 10.88
C THR A 36 -4.95 -5.00 10.30
N PHE A 37 -5.17 -4.98 8.98
CA PHE A 37 -5.82 -3.88 8.29
C PHE A 37 -7.27 -3.67 8.75
N LEU A 38 -8.04 -4.74 8.94
CA LEU A 38 -9.48 -4.67 9.23
C LEU A 38 -9.81 -4.53 10.72
N ILE A 39 -9.06 -5.19 11.60
CA ILE A 39 -9.51 -5.47 12.98
C ILE A 39 -8.58 -4.88 14.03
N MET A 40 -7.26 -4.89 13.81
CA MET A 40 -6.29 -4.61 14.88
C MET A 40 -6.51 -3.27 15.57
N GLY A 41 -6.78 -2.19 14.83
CA GLY A 41 -7.00 -0.88 15.43
C GLY A 41 -8.23 -0.85 16.36
N ILE A 42 -9.36 -1.40 15.92
CA ILE A 42 -10.59 -1.47 16.72
C ILE A 42 -10.39 -2.39 17.92
N ALA A 43 -9.86 -3.60 17.70
CA ALA A 43 -9.64 -4.57 18.76
C ALA A 43 -8.68 -4.03 19.83
N CYS A 44 -7.55 -3.43 19.46
CA CYS A 44 -6.61 -2.85 20.42
C CYS A 44 -7.23 -1.69 21.19
N THR A 45 -8.09 -0.89 20.55
CA THR A 45 -8.83 0.18 21.25
C THR A 45 -9.79 -0.39 22.28
N LEU A 46 -10.60 -1.39 21.91
CA LEU A 46 -11.55 -2.04 22.82
C LEU A 46 -10.85 -2.74 23.98
N ILE A 47 -9.74 -3.44 23.72
CA ILE A 47 -8.92 -4.08 24.75
C ILE A 47 -8.34 -3.03 25.70
N LEU A 48 -7.83 -1.91 25.20
CA LEU A 48 -7.31 -0.82 26.03
C LEU A 48 -8.42 -0.24 26.92
N MET A 49 -9.61 -0.02 26.38
CA MET A 49 -10.78 0.45 27.13
C MET A 49 -11.23 -0.57 28.18
N TYR A 50 -11.19 -1.86 27.86
CA TYR A 50 -11.52 -2.93 28.80
C TYR A 50 -10.51 -2.97 29.95
N ILE A 51 -9.19 -2.91 29.68
CA ILE A 51 -8.14 -2.92 30.71
C ILE A 51 -8.29 -1.76 31.69
N LEU A 52 -8.72 -0.57 31.24
CA LEU A 52 -9.03 0.56 32.13
C LEU A 52 -10.11 0.24 33.17
N CYS A 53 -11.02 -0.69 32.87
CA CYS A 53 -12.09 -1.13 33.76
C CYS A 53 -11.68 -2.35 34.62
N THR A 54 -10.40 -2.74 34.62
CA THR A 54 -9.89 -3.88 35.40
C THR A 54 -8.85 -3.45 36.44
N ASP A 55 -8.42 -4.37 37.30
CA ASP A 55 -7.31 -4.15 38.24
C ASP A 55 -5.98 -3.81 37.54
N CYS A 56 -5.86 -4.12 36.24
CA CYS A 56 -4.73 -3.77 35.40
C CYS A 56 -4.77 -2.34 34.82
N TRP A 57 -5.67 -1.46 35.28
CA TRP A 57 -5.88 -0.11 34.73
C TRP A 57 -4.60 0.74 34.64
N ALA A 58 -3.65 0.55 35.57
CA ALA A 58 -2.39 1.29 35.58
C ALA A 58 -1.59 1.09 34.28
N ILE A 59 -1.64 -0.11 33.68
CA ILE A 59 -0.97 -0.40 32.40
C ILE A 59 -1.59 0.45 31.28
N ALA A 60 -2.92 0.53 31.24
CA ALA A 60 -3.62 1.31 30.24
C ALA A 60 -3.37 2.82 30.41
N VAL A 61 -3.33 3.32 31.65
CA VAL A 61 -3.02 4.74 31.92
C VAL A 61 -1.59 5.08 31.53
N LEU A 62 -0.61 4.22 31.84
CA LEU A 62 0.78 4.43 31.39
C LEU A 62 0.88 4.47 29.87
N TYR A 63 0.19 3.57 29.17
CA TYR A 63 0.15 3.58 27.71
C TYR A 63 -0.55 4.83 27.15
N LEU A 64 -1.65 5.28 27.74
CA LEU A 64 -2.35 6.51 27.33
C LEU A 64 -1.50 7.76 27.58
N ALA A 65 -0.79 7.84 28.71
CA ALA A 65 0.13 8.92 29.00
C ALA A 65 1.25 8.97 27.94
N TRP A 66 1.82 7.82 27.59
CA TRP A 66 2.76 7.70 26.47
C TRP A 66 2.13 8.18 25.14
N LEU A 67 0.90 7.77 24.84
CA LEU A 67 0.20 8.15 23.61
C LEU A 67 0.01 9.67 23.50
N VAL A 68 -0.30 10.36 24.60
CA VAL A 68 -0.41 11.82 24.66
C VAL A 68 0.93 12.49 24.41
N PHE A 69 1.99 12.03 25.08
CA PHE A 69 3.34 12.55 24.84
C PHE A 69 3.80 12.32 23.40
N ASP A 70 3.46 11.16 22.84
CA ASP A 70 3.88 10.72 21.52
C ASP A 70 2.96 11.17 20.36
N TRP A 71 1.94 11.96 20.66
CA TRP A 71 0.80 12.19 19.75
C TRP A 71 1.21 12.63 18.33
N ASN A 72 2.23 13.49 18.24
CA ASN A 72 2.66 14.12 16.99
C ASN A 72 3.73 13.33 16.21
N THR A 73 4.25 12.23 16.75
CA THR A 73 5.32 11.44 16.10
C THR A 73 4.96 10.91 14.71
N PRO A 74 3.73 10.43 14.44
CA PRO A 74 3.33 10.03 13.10
C PRO A 74 3.48 11.13 12.05
N LYS A 75 3.24 12.40 12.42
CA LYS A 75 3.38 13.56 11.53
C LYS A 75 4.84 13.94 11.26
N LYS A 76 5.79 13.36 11.99
CA LYS A 76 7.22 13.65 11.89
C LYS A 76 8.02 12.50 11.26
N GLY A 77 7.37 11.70 10.40
CA GLY A 77 7.98 10.55 9.74
C GLY A 77 7.96 9.24 10.56
N GLY A 78 7.38 9.25 11.76
CA GLY A 78 7.17 8.06 12.59
C GLY A 78 8.47 7.39 13.06
N ARG A 79 8.35 6.12 13.47
CA ARG A 79 9.44 5.27 13.98
C ARG A 79 9.68 4.07 13.08
N ARG A 80 10.28 4.29 11.92
CA ARG A 80 10.63 3.21 10.98
C ARG A 80 11.60 2.22 11.62
N SER A 81 11.31 0.93 11.53
CA SER A 81 12.14 -0.16 12.04
C SER A 81 12.65 -1.03 10.91
N GLN A 82 13.96 -1.09 10.72
CA GLN A 82 14.54 -2.01 9.73
C GLN A 82 14.28 -3.47 10.09
N TRP A 83 14.23 -3.79 11.38
CA TRP A 83 13.92 -5.15 11.82
C TRP A 83 12.51 -5.57 11.39
N VAL A 84 11.49 -4.73 11.65
CA VAL A 84 10.11 -5.04 11.23
C VAL A 84 10.00 -5.16 9.71
N ARG A 85 10.62 -4.23 8.97
CA ARG A 85 10.59 -4.24 7.49
C ARG A 85 11.26 -5.48 6.88
N ASN A 86 12.16 -6.15 7.61
CA ASN A 86 12.87 -7.36 7.18
C ASN A 86 12.29 -8.68 7.73
N TRP A 87 11.16 -8.65 8.44
CA TRP A 87 10.53 -9.86 8.96
C TRP A 87 10.28 -10.91 7.87
N ALA A 88 10.47 -12.18 8.23
CA ALA A 88 10.30 -13.30 7.31
C ALA A 88 8.88 -13.41 6.75
N ILE A 89 7.87 -13.01 7.54
CA ILE A 89 6.47 -13.00 7.15
C ILE A 89 6.22 -12.20 5.85
N TRP A 90 6.99 -11.14 5.58
CA TRP A 90 6.84 -10.36 4.36
C TRP A 90 7.32 -11.08 3.10
N ARG A 91 8.27 -12.01 3.23
CA ARG A 91 8.70 -12.86 2.10
C ARG A 91 7.60 -13.85 1.73
N TYR A 92 6.99 -14.49 2.73
CA TYR A 92 5.81 -15.33 2.51
C TYR A 92 4.62 -14.54 1.93
N PHE A 93 4.40 -13.31 2.40
CA PHE A 93 3.37 -12.43 1.87
C PHE A 93 3.61 -12.11 0.39
N ARG A 94 4.85 -11.75 0.03
CA ARG A 94 5.28 -11.54 -1.36
C ARG A 94 5.04 -12.79 -2.21
N ASP A 95 5.44 -13.95 -1.72
CA ASP A 95 5.41 -15.22 -2.45
C ASP A 95 4.00 -15.81 -2.57
N TYR A 96 3.04 -15.34 -1.77
CA TYR A 96 1.62 -15.64 -1.96
C TYR A 96 1.05 -15.02 -3.25
N PHE A 97 1.47 -13.79 -3.59
CA PHE A 97 1.01 -13.03 -4.77
C PHE A 97 2.08 -12.89 -5.86
N PRO A 98 3.16 -13.68 -5.84
CA PRO A 98 4.40 -13.37 -6.55
C PRO A 98 4.73 -11.87 -6.76
N ILE A 99 4.74 -11.05 -5.69
CA ILE A 99 4.90 -9.59 -5.81
C ILE A 99 6.28 -9.21 -6.35
N ARG A 100 6.31 -8.35 -7.38
CA ARG A 100 7.55 -7.86 -7.99
C ARG A 100 7.60 -6.33 -8.01
N LEU A 101 8.80 -5.78 -7.74
CA LEU A 101 9.12 -4.37 -7.91
C LEU A 101 10.09 -4.18 -9.08
N VAL A 102 9.63 -3.50 -10.13
CA VAL A 102 10.42 -3.17 -11.31
C VAL A 102 10.89 -1.72 -11.20
N LYS A 103 12.20 -1.54 -11.14
CA LYS A 103 12.86 -0.25 -11.23
C LYS A 103 13.16 0.06 -12.69
N THR A 104 12.78 1.25 -13.16
CA THR A 104 13.11 1.70 -14.52
C THR A 104 14.28 2.69 -14.54
N HIS A 105 14.40 3.53 -13.51
CA HIS A 105 15.42 4.59 -13.44
C HIS A 105 16.10 4.67 -12.08
N ASN A 106 17.32 5.20 -12.07
CA ASN A 106 18.00 5.59 -10.84
C ASN A 106 17.37 6.89 -10.29
N LEU A 107 17.35 7.01 -8.96
CA LEU A 107 16.86 8.21 -8.28
C LEU A 107 18.04 8.85 -7.55
N LEU A 108 18.14 10.17 -7.65
CA LEU A 108 19.17 10.96 -6.99
C LEU A 108 18.83 11.08 -5.50
N THR A 109 19.77 10.70 -4.64
CA THR A 109 19.61 10.78 -3.18
C THR A 109 19.59 12.22 -2.65
N THR A 110 19.97 13.19 -3.50
CA THR A 110 19.91 14.63 -3.22
C THR A 110 18.52 15.23 -3.44
N ARG A 111 17.58 14.49 -4.04
CA ARG A 111 16.21 14.95 -4.30
C ARG A 111 15.20 14.19 -3.44
N ASN A 112 14.05 14.81 -3.24
CA ASN A 112 12.88 14.18 -2.64
C ASN A 112 11.86 13.88 -3.73
N TYR A 113 10.99 12.91 -3.48
CA TYR A 113 10.09 12.36 -4.47
C TYR A 113 8.66 12.21 -3.92
N ILE A 114 7.67 12.39 -4.79
CA ILE A 114 6.31 11.92 -4.58
C ILE A 114 6.02 10.84 -5.62
N PHE A 115 5.88 9.60 -5.16
CA PHE A 115 5.45 8.47 -5.98
C PHE A 115 3.92 8.45 -6.00
N GLY A 116 3.33 8.67 -7.16
CA GLY A 116 1.90 8.45 -7.33
C GLY A 116 1.65 6.98 -7.67
N TYR A 117 1.13 6.22 -6.72
CA TYR A 117 0.83 4.79 -6.86
C TYR A 117 -0.58 4.57 -7.41
N HIS A 118 -0.67 3.70 -8.42
CA HIS A 118 -1.89 3.35 -9.15
C HIS A 118 -1.94 1.86 -9.51
N PRO A 119 -3.11 1.22 -9.57
CA PRO A 119 -4.34 1.61 -8.88
C PRO A 119 -4.25 1.29 -7.38
N HIS A 120 -5.23 1.73 -6.59
CA HIS A 120 -5.30 1.52 -5.14
C HIS A 120 -5.59 0.06 -4.76
N GLY A 121 -6.39 -0.64 -5.57
CA GLY A 121 -7.01 -1.89 -5.17
C GLY A 121 -7.89 -1.74 -3.93
N ILE A 122 -8.28 -2.85 -3.30
CA ILE A 122 -9.09 -2.80 -2.06
C ILE A 122 -8.26 -2.37 -0.86
N MET A 123 -7.02 -2.87 -0.75
CA MET A 123 -6.17 -2.64 0.43
C MET A 123 -4.73 -2.17 0.10
N GLY A 124 -4.36 -2.02 -1.18
CA GLY A 124 -3.01 -1.61 -1.57
C GLY A 124 -1.91 -2.60 -1.14
N LEU A 125 -2.14 -3.89 -1.40
CA LEU A 125 -1.23 -4.99 -1.06
C LEU A 125 0.16 -4.79 -1.68
N GLY A 126 0.21 -4.41 -2.96
CA GLY A 126 1.46 -4.14 -3.67
C GLY A 126 2.19 -2.93 -3.10
N ALA A 127 1.46 -1.86 -2.79
CA ALA A 127 2.04 -0.64 -2.21
C ALA A 127 2.68 -0.92 -0.84
N PHE A 128 1.96 -1.65 0.02
CA PHE A 128 2.47 -2.08 1.31
C PHE A 128 3.73 -2.93 1.15
N CYS A 129 3.66 -4.03 0.39
CA CYS A 129 4.78 -4.95 0.25
C CYS A 129 6.03 -4.27 -0.32
N ASN A 130 5.85 -3.46 -1.37
CA ASN A 130 6.96 -2.84 -2.08
C ASN A 130 7.60 -1.67 -1.34
N PHE A 131 6.83 -0.89 -0.58
CA PHE A 131 7.34 0.37 -0.01
C PHE A 131 7.38 0.38 1.51
N SER A 132 6.63 -0.49 2.18
CA SER A 132 6.61 -0.61 3.65
C SER A 132 7.40 -1.79 4.19
N THR A 133 7.95 -2.65 3.32
CA THR A 133 8.80 -3.79 3.70
C THR A 133 10.05 -3.86 2.83
N GLU A 134 10.97 -4.78 3.13
CA GLU A 134 12.12 -5.10 2.27
C GLU A 134 11.91 -6.39 1.45
N ALA A 135 10.69 -6.97 1.42
CA ALA A 135 10.44 -8.26 0.78
C ALA A 135 10.75 -8.28 -0.73
N THR A 136 10.55 -7.16 -1.42
CA THR A 136 10.88 -7.01 -2.85
C THR A 136 12.21 -6.27 -3.10
N GLY A 137 12.97 -6.04 -2.02
CA GLY A 137 14.29 -5.45 -2.07
C GLY A 137 14.33 -3.98 -2.49
N VAL A 138 13.39 -3.18 -1.98
CA VAL A 138 13.29 -1.75 -2.30
C VAL A 138 14.57 -1.00 -1.91
N GLY A 139 15.20 -1.36 -0.78
CA GLY A 139 16.45 -0.75 -0.34
C GLY A 139 17.64 -1.04 -1.27
N GLN A 140 17.69 -2.24 -1.88
CA GLN A 140 18.72 -2.55 -2.88
C GLN A 140 18.42 -1.93 -4.24
N LYS A 141 17.13 -1.86 -4.63
CA LYS A 141 16.73 -1.26 -5.90
C LYS A 141 16.92 0.25 -5.89
N PHE A 142 16.58 0.93 -4.80
CA PHE A 142 16.69 2.38 -4.67
C PHE A 142 17.60 2.73 -3.47
N PRO A 143 18.92 2.50 -3.60
CA PRO A 143 19.86 2.74 -2.50
C PRO A 143 19.84 4.22 -2.09
N GLY A 144 19.77 4.46 -0.78
CA GLY A 144 19.69 5.81 -0.20
C GLY A 144 18.31 6.48 -0.31
N ILE A 145 17.33 5.86 -0.98
CA ILE A 145 15.95 6.36 -1.02
C ILE A 145 15.13 5.75 0.12
N ARG A 146 14.42 6.60 0.85
CA ARG A 146 13.60 6.25 2.01
C ARG A 146 12.12 6.34 1.61
N PRO A 147 11.46 5.22 1.30
CA PRO A 147 10.02 5.23 1.04
C PRO A 147 9.22 5.49 2.32
N TYR A 148 8.16 6.27 2.18
CA TYR A 148 7.13 6.52 3.18
C TYR A 148 5.75 6.31 2.56
N LEU A 149 5.08 5.19 2.84
CA LEU A 149 3.73 4.96 2.35
C LEU A 149 2.74 5.83 3.13
N ALA A 150 1.96 6.65 2.43
CA ALA A 150 0.99 7.55 3.04
C ALA A 150 -0.41 6.91 3.06
N THR A 151 -0.99 6.74 4.26
CA THR A 151 -2.32 6.14 4.46
C THR A 151 -3.23 7.01 5.32
N LEU A 152 -4.51 6.66 5.42
CA LEU A 152 -5.53 7.41 6.17
C LEU A 152 -5.03 7.88 7.55
N ALA A 153 -5.09 9.20 7.80
CA ALA A 153 -4.59 9.80 9.03
C ALA A 153 -5.29 9.29 10.30
N GLY A 154 -6.54 8.84 10.19
CA GLY A 154 -7.30 8.23 11.28
C GLY A 154 -6.64 6.98 11.87
N ASN A 155 -5.90 6.20 11.06
CA ASN A 155 -5.22 4.99 11.53
C ASN A 155 -4.17 5.30 12.62
N PHE A 156 -3.62 6.50 12.60
CA PHE A 156 -2.56 6.93 13.54
C PHE A 156 -3.11 7.45 14.88
N ARG A 157 -4.44 7.46 15.05
CA ARG A 157 -5.13 7.71 16.31
C ARG A 157 -5.47 6.42 17.06
N MET A 158 -5.41 5.27 16.38
CA MET A 158 -5.70 3.98 17.01
C MET A 158 -4.46 3.44 17.73
N PRO A 159 -4.60 3.03 19.01
CA PRO A 159 -3.50 2.50 19.80
C PRO A 159 -2.95 1.22 19.18
N ILE A 160 -1.65 1.01 19.32
CA ILE A 160 -0.86 -0.13 18.79
C ILE A 160 -0.79 -0.16 17.26
N LEU A 161 -1.91 0.01 16.55
CA LEU A 161 -1.95 0.10 15.09
C LEU A 161 -1.06 1.24 14.57
N ARG A 162 -1.11 2.42 15.21
CA ARG A 162 -0.24 3.55 14.83
C ARG A 162 1.25 3.18 14.86
N ASP A 163 1.67 2.44 15.89
CA ASP A 163 3.07 2.06 16.11
C ASP A 163 3.49 0.98 15.12
N TYR A 164 2.61 0.01 14.87
CA TYR A 164 2.79 -1.00 13.84
C TYR A 164 2.96 -0.37 12.44
N LEU A 165 2.09 0.56 12.05
CA LEU A 165 2.19 1.25 10.77
C LEU A 165 3.49 2.07 10.66
N MET A 166 3.80 2.85 11.69
CA MET A 166 5.03 3.64 11.74
C MET A 166 6.29 2.77 11.62
N SER A 167 6.29 1.55 12.18
CA SER A 167 7.41 0.62 12.09
C SER A 167 7.72 0.19 10.65
N GLY A 168 6.72 0.13 9.77
CA GLY A 168 6.88 -0.09 8.33
C GLY A 168 7.37 1.13 7.55
N GLY A 169 7.47 2.31 8.19
CA GLY A 169 7.68 3.58 7.50
C GLY A 169 6.39 4.16 6.90
N ILE A 170 5.22 3.75 7.39
CA ILE A 170 3.93 4.27 6.94
C ILE A 170 3.62 5.56 7.72
N CYS A 171 3.10 6.58 7.04
CA CYS A 171 2.79 7.88 7.62
C CYS A 171 1.35 8.35 7.28
N PRO A 172 0.81 9.33 8.02
CA PRO A 172 -0.47 9.94 7.69
C PRO A 172 -0.44 10.63 6.32
N VAL A 173 -1.45 10.38 5.48
CA VAL A 173 -1.71 11.13 4.24
C VAL A 173 -2.37 12.47 4.56
N ASN A 174 -1.61 13.36 5.19
CA ASN A 174 -2.02 14.74 5.44
C ASN A 174 -0.87 15.70 5.14
N ARG A 175 -1.22 16.98 4.99
CA ARG A 175 -0.28 18.01 4.59
C ARG A 175 0.86 18.18 5.60
N ASP A 176 0.58 18.22 6.90
CA ASP A 176 1.62 18.38 7.93
C ASP A 176 2.72 17.30 7.83
N SER A 177 2.32 16.04 7.66
CA SER A 177 3.23 14.91 7.55
C SER A 177 4.06 14.97 6.27
N ILE A 178 3.40 15.25 5.15
CA ILE A 178 4.06 15.37 3.84
C ILE A 178 5.03 16.57 3.83
N ASP A 179 4.60 17.72 4.35
CA ASP A 179 5.41 18.93 4.45
C ASP A 179 6.66 18.66 5.32
N TYR A 180 6.51 17.99 6.46
CA TYR A 180 7.64 17.62 7.31
C TYR A 180 8.63 16.70 6.59
N ILE A 181 8.15 15.62 5.97
CA ILE A 181 9.02 14.63 5.30
C ILE A 181 9.76 15.27 4.12
N LEU A 182 9.11 16.14 3.34
CA LEU A 182 9.74 16.75 2.16
C LEU A 182 10.65 17.94 2.48
N SER A 183 10.49 18.59 3.64
CA SER A 183 11.25 19.81 3.98
C SER A 183 12.17 19.72 5.19
N LYS A 184 11.86 18.88 6.18
CA LYS A 184 12.59 18.80 7.46
C LYS A 184 13.32 17.47 7.66
N ASN A 185 12.98 16.44 6.88
CA ASN A 185 13.54 15.10 7.02
C ASN A 185 14.73 14.84 6.06
N GLY A 186 15.44 15.88 5.63
CA GLY A 186 16.56 15.78 4.68
C GLY A 186 16.14 15.42 3.24
N SER A 187 17.09 14.92 2.45
CA SER A 187 16.89 14.47 1.08
C SER A 187 16.73 12.94 0.96
N GLY A 188 16.42 12.46 -0.25
CA GLY A 188 16.27 11.03 -0.52
C GLY A 188 14.98 10.45 0.03
N ASN A 189 13.98 11.26 0.39
CA ASN A 189 12.67 10.78 0.82
C ASN A 189 11.77 10.52 -0.40
N ALA A 190 11.03 9.41 -0.39
CA ALA A 190 10.02 9.11 -1.40
C ALA A 190 8.67 8.88 -0.73
N ILE A 191 7.76 9.86 -0.81
CA ILE A 191 6.41 9.71 -0.28
C ILE A 191 5.57 8.98 -1.31
N VAL A 192 5.02 7.83 -0.94
CA VAL A 192 4.15 7.03 -1.79
C VAL A 192 2.70 7.36 -1.48
N ILE A 193 2.02 8.01 -2.41
CA ILE A 193 0.61 8.40 -2.30
C ILE A 193 -0.19 7.54 -3.26
N VAL A 194 -1.15 6.78 -2.73
CA VAL A 194 -2.12 6.07 -3.54
C VAL A 194 -3.20 7.06 -3.98
N VAL A 195 -3.03 7.63 -5.17
CA VAL A 195 -3.66 8.91 -5.55
C VAL A 195 -5.18 8.83 -5.67
N GLY A 196 -5.70 7.72 -6.20
CA GLY A 196 -7.14 7.50 -6.32
C GLY A 196 -7.84 7.37 -4.96
N GLY A 197 -7.11 6.91 -3.95
CA GLY A 197 -7.58 6.79 -2.57
C GLY A 197 -8.82 5.92 -2.43
N ALA A 198 -9.60 6.20 -1.40
CA ALA A 198 -10.85 5.50 -1.11
C ALA A 198 -11.85 5.52 -2.29
N ALA A 199 -11.84 6.55 -3.14
CA ALA A 199 -12.78 6.66 -4.26
C ALA A 199 -12.49 5.61 -5.34
N GLU A 200 -11.22 5.34 -5.58
CA GLU A 200 -10.77 4.31 -6.51
C GLU A 200 -11.02 2.91 -5.97
N SER A 201 -10.81 2.68 -4.67
CA SER A 201 -11.07 1.37 -4.05
C SER A 201 -12.55 0.96 -4.15
N LEU A 202 -13.50 1.90 -4.10
CA LEU A 202 -14.93 1.64 -4.31
C LEU A 202 -15.31 1.21 -5.73
N ASN A 203 -14.39 1.33 -6.69
CA ASN A 203 -14.58 0.92 -8.09
C ASN A 203 -13.56 -0.15 -8.52
N CYS A 204 -12.84 -0.74 -7.56
CA CYS A 204 -11.88 -1.80 -7.81
C CYS A 204 -12.59 -3.07 -8.28
N THR A 205 -12.35 -3.48 -9.52
CA THR A 205 -12.92 -4.68 -10.14
C THR A 205 -11.84 -5.42 -10.92
N PRO A 206 -11.75 -6.76 -10.80
CA PRO A 206 -10.88 -7.58 -11.64
C PRO A 206 -11.12 -7.32 -13.14
N GLY A 207 -10.05 -7.34 -13.92
CA GLY A 207 -10.04 -7.09 -15.36
C GLY A 207 -10.13 -5.61 -15.74
N LYS A 208 -10.28 -4.69 -14.78
CA LYS A 208 -10.40 -3.26 -15.07
C LYS A 208 -9.15 -2.48 -14.70
N ASN A 209 -8.55 -1.81 -15.69
CA ASN A 209 -7.41 -0.89 -15.53
C ASN A 209 -7.90 0.55 -15.55
N SER A 210 -8.46 1.01 -14.43
CA SER A 210 -8.97 2.38 -14.31
C SER A 210 -8.44 3.08 -13.06
N VAL A 211 -8.07 4.35 -13.22
CA VAL A 211 -7.53 5.18 -12.15
C VAL A 211 -8.37 6.44 -11.96
N THR A 212 -8.59 6.84 -10.71
CA THR A 212 -9.22 8.11 -10.32
C THR A 212 -8.13 9.16 -10.17
N LEU A 213 -7.83 9.88 -11.24
CA LEU A 213 -6.67 10.78 -11.31
C LEU A 213 -6.98 12.14 -11.95
N ARG A 214 -8.01 12.24 -12.81
CA ARG A 214 -8.30 13.44 -13.62
C ARG A 214 -8.41 14.71 -12.76
N ASN A 215 -9.08 14.57 -11.62
CA ASN A 215 -9.32 15.68 -10.69
C ASN A 215 -8.42 15.64 -9.44
N ARG A 216 -7.46 14.70 -9.37
CA ARG A 216 -6.58 14.52 -8.21
C ARG A 216 -5.27 15.29 -8.39
N LYS A 217 -5.31 16.62 -8.23
CA LYS A 217 -4.15 17.49 -8.47
C LYS A 217 -3.37 17.89 -7.22
N GLY A 218 -3.87 17.50 -6.04
CA GLY A 218 -3.29 17.90 -4.74
C GLY A 218 -1.85 17.44 -4.54
N PHE A 219 -1.50 16.24 -5.01
CA PHE A 219 -0.13 15.72 -4.89
C PHE A 219 0.86 16.50 -5.77
N VAL A 220 0.46 16.92 -6.98
CA VAL A 220 1.26 17.79 -7.87
C VAL A 220 1.49 19.15 -7.23
N LYS A 221 0.44 19.73 -6.63
CA LYS A 221 0.56 20.98 -5.88
C LYS A 221 1.56 20.87 -4.72
N LEU A 222 1.53 19.76 -3.98
CA LEU A 222 2.51 19.50 -2.91
C LEU A 222 3.92 19.33 -3.46
N ALA A 223 4.06 18.58 -4.55
CA ALA A 223 5.33 18.35 -5.23
C ALA A 223 5.99 19.70 -5.60
N LEU A 224 5.24 20.58 -6.28
CA LEU A 224 5.73 21.91 -6.70
C LEU A 224 6.17 22.75 -5.52
N ARG A 225 5.44 22.74 -4.40
CA ARG A 225 5.81 23.54 -3.22
C ARG A 225 7.13 23.12 -2.58
N HIS A 226 7.48 21.85 -2.71
CA HIS A 226 8.69 21.30 -2.11
C HIS A 226 9.82 21.08 -3.12
N GLY A 227 9.55 21.22 -4.43
CA GLY A 227 10.49 20.82 -5.48
C GLY A 227 10.78 19.31 -5.45
N ALA A 228 9.78 18.51 -5.04
CA ALA A 228 9.91 17.06 -4.95
C ALA A 228 9.46 16.42 -6.26
N ASP A 229 10.32 15.63 -6.92
CA ASP A 229 10.02 15.09 -8.24
C ASP A 229 8.84 14.13 -8.21
N LEU A 230 8.02 14.17 -9.26
CA LEU A 230 6.88 13.29 -9.40
C LEU A 230 7.33 11.99 -10.06
N VAL A 231 6.94 10.84 -9.51
CA VAL A 231 7.25 9.53 -10.10
C VAL A 231 5.96 8.75 -10.32
N PRO A 232 5.57 8.46 -11.58
CA PRO A 232 4.41 7.62 -11.85
C PRO A 232 4.73 6.17 -11.48
N VAL A 233 3.84 5.52 -10.72
CA VAL A 233 3.98 4.13 -10.32
C VAL A 233 2.70 3.39 -10.66
N TYR A 234 2.81 2.31 -11.45
CA TYR A 234 1.67 1.47 -11.82
C TYR A 234 1.86 0.03 -11.34
N SER A 235 0.81 -0.57 -10.76
CA SER A 235 0.80 -1.92 -10.21
C SER A 235 -0.17 -2.82 -10.97
N PHE A 236 0.37 -3.64 -11.86
CA PHE A 236 -0.40 -4.65 -12.59
C PHE A 236 -0.83 -5.77 -11.65
N GLY A 237 -2.08 -6.21 -11.76
CA GLY A 237 -2.63 -7.31 -10.96
C GLY A 237 -3.20 -6.90 -9.59
N GLU A 238 -3.05 -5.65 -9.17
CA GLU A 238 -3.55 -5.15 -7.87
C GLU A 238 -5.07 -5.34 -7.71
N ASN A 239 -5.83 -5.15 -8.79
CA ASN A 239 -7.30 -5.29 -8.78
C ASN A 239 -7.78 -6.75 -8.89
N GLU A 240 -6.90 -7.71 -9.18
CA GLU A 240 -7.26 -9.13 -9.44
C GLU A 240 -7.41 -9.97 -8.17
N VAL A 241 -6.95 -9.43 -7.04
CA VAL A 241 -6.77 -10.16 -5.77
C VAL A 241 -8.05 -10.27 -4.95
N TYR A 242 -9.08 -9.50 -5.30
CA TYR A 242 -10.39 -9.55 -4.65
C TYR A 242 -11.50 -9.31 -5.67
N LYS A 243 -12.67 -9.87 -5.40
CA LYS A 243 -13.92 -9.50 -6.05
C LYS A 243 -14.68 -8.55 -5.14
N GLN A 244 -15.32 -7.55 -5.72
CA GLN A 244 -16.10 -6.55 -4.99
C GLN A 244 -17.52 -6.50 -5.54
N VAL A 245 -18.48 -6.29 -4.64
CA VAL A 245 -19.85 -5.92 -5.02
C VAL A 245 -19.85 -4.44 -5.36
N ILE A 246 -20.08 -4.12 -6.63
CA ILE A 246 -20.21 -2.75 -7.13
C ILE A 246 -21.68 -2.36 -7.12
N PHE A 247 -22.04 -1.36 -6.33
CA PHE A 247 -23.38 -0.78 -6.34
C PHE A 247 -23.53 0.18 -7.52
N GLU A 248 -24.64 0.06 -8.24
CA GLU A 248 -24.97 0.92 -9.38
C GLU A 248 -25.03 2.40 -8.98
N GLU A 249 -24.60 3.28 -9.88
CA GLU A 249 -24.71 4.72 -9.67
C GLU A 249 -26.18 5.14 -9.58
N GLY A 250 -26.51 5.97 -8.59
CA GLY A 250 -27.89 6.34 -8.26
C GLY A 250 -28.61 5.38 -7.29
N SER A 251 -28.07 4.19 -7.03
CA SER A 251 -28.66 3.27 -6.03
C SER A 251 -28.54 3.79 -4.60
N TRP A 252 -29.45 3.37 -3.73
CA TRP A 252 -29.40 3.66 -2.30
C TRP A 252 -28.10 3.16 -1.65
N GLY A 253 -27.64 1.95 -2.01
CA GLY A 253 -26.38 1.38 -1.51
C GLY A 253 -25.18 2.25 -1.86
N ARG A 254 -25.09 2.71 -3.13
CA ARG A 254 -24.02 3.62 -3.57
C ARG A 254 -24.08 4.97 -2.87
N TRP A 255 -25.28 5.50 -2.64
CA TRP A 255 -25.48 6.72 -1.86
C TRP A 255 -24.95 6.58 -0.42
N VAL A 256 -25.29 5.47 0.27
CA VAL A 256 -24.78 5.18 1.62
C VAL A 256 -23.25 5.08 1.61
N GLN A 257 -22.67 4.32 0.67
CA GLN A 257 -21.20 4.19 0.56
C GLN A 257 -20.51 5.53 0.39
N LYS A 258 -20.99 6.37 -0.54
CA LYS A 258 -20.44 7.72 -0.79
C LYS A 258 -20.59 8.62 0.43
N LYS A 259 -21.72 8.55 1.14
CA LYS A 259 -21.95 9.34 2.35
C LYS A 259 -21.02 8.89 3.48
N PHE A 260 -20.88 7.59 3.73
CA PHE A 260 -19.94 7.05 4.72
C PHE A 260 -18.50 7.47 4.38
N GLN A 261 -18.07 7.28 3.13
CA GLN A 261 -16.74 7.67 2.67
C GLN A 261 -16.46 9.16 2.90
N LYS A 262 -17.43 10.04 2.62
CA LYS A 262 -17.27 11.49 2.80
C LYS A 262 -17.04 11.88 4.26
N HIS A 263 -17.69 11.21 5.21
CA HIS A 263 -17.63 11.57 6.63
C HIS A 263 -16.49 10.85 7.38
N ILE A 264 -16.26 9.57 7.07
CA ILE A 264 -15.28 8.73 7.76
C ILE A 264 -13.92 8.73 7.05
N GLY A 265 -13.88 9.03 5.75
CA GLY A 265 -12.66 8.96 4.93
C GLY A 265 -12.22 7.54 4.57
N PHE A 266 -12.99 6.53 4.98
CA PHE A 266 -12.77 5.11 4.68
C PHE A 266 -13.82 4.60 3.68
N ALA A 267 -13.42 3.74 2.75
CA ALA A 267 -14.32 3.13 1.77
C ALA A 267 -14.95 1.83 2.34
N PRO A 268 -16.27 1.77 2.55
CA PRO A 268 -16.94 0.54 2.96
C PRO A 268 -17.12 -0.39 1.75
N CYS A 269 -16.04 -1.04 1.35
CA CYS A 269 -16.04 -2.04 0.28
C CYS A 269 -16.68 -3.34 0.79
N ILE A 270 -17.64 -3.89 0.04
CA ILE A 270 -18.13 -5.26 0.24
C ILE A 270 -17.37 -6.14 -0.73
N PHE A 271 -16.43 -6.93 -0.22
CA PHE A 271 -15.53 -7.72 -1.04
C PHE A 271 -15.38 -9.13 -0.51
N HIS A 272 -14.94 -10.02 -1.38
CA HIS A 272 -14.59 -11.38 -1.03
C HIS A 272 -13.40 -11.86 -1.87
N GLY A 273 -12.60 -12.73 -1.26
CA GLY A 273 -11.63 -13.56 -1.93
C GLY A 273 -12.07 -15.02 -1.87
N ARG A 274 -11.16 -15.88 -1.41
CA ARG A 274 -11.36 -17.30 -1.19
C ARG A 274 -11.42 -17.65 0.31
N GLY A 275 -11.96 -18.82 0.63
CA GLY A 275 -11.91 -19.38 1.97
C GLY A 275 -10.53 -19.94 2.34
N LEU A 276 -10.35 -20.20 3.63
CA LEU A 276 -9.11 -20.74 4.20
C LEU A 276 -8.82 -22.17 3.73
N PHE A 277 -9.84 -23.01 3.74
CA PHE A 277 -9.71 -24.45 3.51
C PHE A 277 -10.11 -24.87 2.09
N SER A 278 -10.76 -24.00 1.32
CA SER A 278 -11.17 -24.28 -0.06
C SER A 278 -11.19 -23.03 -0.92
N SER A 279 -10.64 -23.13 -2.13
CA SER A 279 -10.65 -22.06 -3.15
C SER A 279 -12.04 -21.71 -3.67
N ASN A 280 -13.00 -22.62 -3.51
CA ASN A 280 -14.34 -22.49 -4.07
C ASN A 280 -15.33 -21.85 -3.08
N THR A 281 -14.88 -21.53 -1.87
CA THR A 281 -15.70 -20.89 -0.83
C THR A 281 -15.36 -19.40 -0.73
N TRP A 282 -16.33 -18.58 -0.33
CA TRP A 282 -16.11 -17.15 -0.09
C TRP A 282 -15.40 -16.95 1.25
N GLY A 283 -14.51 -15.96 1.30
CA GLY A 283 -13.77 -15.62 2.52
C GLY A 283 -12.96 -14.34 2.37
N LEU A 284 -12.20 -14.01 3.41
CA LEU A 284 -11.37 -12.80 3.45
C LEU A 284 -9.97 -12.98 2.84
N LEU A 285 -9.55 -14.21 2.56
CA LEU A 285 -8.24 -14.48 1.99
C LEU A 285 -8.22 -14.06 0.51
N PRO A 286 -7.35 -13.13 0.08
CA PRO A 286 -7.22 -12.72 -1.32
C PRO A 286 -7.00 -13.89 -2.29
N TYR A 287 -7.37 -13.72 -3.55
CA TYR A 287 -6.93 -14.62 -4.61
C TYR A 287 -5.42 -14.49 -4.82
N SER A 288 -4.72 -15.63 -4.96
CA SER A 288 -3.29 -15.68 -5.26
C SER A 288 -3.09 -15.33 -6.73
N LYS A 289 -2.94 -14.03 -7.01
CA LYS A 289 -2.71 -13.47 -8.35
C LYS A 289 -1.41 -12.66 -8.35
N PRO A 290 -0.60 -12.73 -9.42
CA PRO A 290 0.62 -11.95 -9.55
C PRO A 290 0.37 -10.44 -9.40
N ILE A 291 1.17 -9.75 -8.60
CA ILE A 291 1.19 -8.28 -8.53
C ILE A 291 2.56 -7.78 -8.97
N THR A 292 2.63 -6.93 -10.00
CA THR A 292 3.90 -6.34 -10.44
C THR A 292 3.80 -4.82 -10.49
N THR A 293 4.56 -4.16 -9.62
CA THR A 293 4.65 -2.71 -9.55
C THR A 293 5.85 -2.21 -10.35
N VAL A 294 5.60 -1.31 -11.30
CA VAL A 294 6.62 -0.62 -12.10
C VAL A 294 6.75 0.82 -11.62
N VAL A 295 7.95 1.21 -11.23
CA VAL A 295 8.30 2.58 -10.86
C VAL A 295 8.84 3.28 -12.11
N GLY A 296 8.13 4.28 -12.61
CA GLY A 296 8.45 5.01 -13.83
C GLY A 296 9.61 6.00 -13.69
N GLU A 297 9.79 6.80 -14.74
CA GLU A 297 10.81 7.84 -14.81
C GLU A 297 10.43 9.04 -13.93
N PRO A 298 11.37 9.62 -13.16
CA PRO A 298 11.09 10.82 -12.38
C PRO A 298 10.89 12.05 -13.28
N ILE A 299 9.78 12.75 -13.08
CA ILE A 299 9.48 14.04 -13.66
C ILE A 299 10.09 15.10 -12.76
N THR A 300 11.16 15.73 -13.24
CA THR A 300 11.82 16.81 -12.51
C THR A 300 10.94 18.04 -12.52
N ILE A 301 10.69 18.61 -11.34
CA ILE A 301 9.85 19.81 -11.21
C ILE A 301 10.57 20.91 -10.41
N PRO A 302 10.26 22.19 -10.69
CA PRO A 302 10.78 23.31 -9.93
C PRO A 302 10.11 23.40 -8.56
N LYS A 303 10.79 24.06 -7.63
CA LYS A 303 10.18 24.51 -6.39
C LYS A 303 9.47 25.84 -6.61
N ILE A 304 8.18 25.90 -6.35
CA ILE A 304 7.33 27.10 -6.43
C ILE A 304 6.51 27.19 -5.13
N ASP A 305 6.78 28.19 -4.29
CA ASP A 305 6.16 28.28 -2.96
C ASP A 305 4.63 28.39 -3.00
N ASN A 306 4.12 29.13 -3.99
CA ASN A 306 2.70 29.35 -4.27
C ASN A 306 2.39 29.04 -5.74
N PRO A 307 2.28 27.75 -6.13
CA PRO A 307 2.05 27.38 -7.53
C PRO A 307 0.66 27.82 -7.96
N SER A 308 0.57 28.41 -9.16
CA SER A 308 -0.70 28.77 -9.77
C SER A 308 -1.45 27.51 -10.22
N GLN A 309 -2.75 27.64 -10.47
CA GLN A 309 -3.52 26.51 -11.01
C GLN A 309 -2.99 26.07 -12.38
N LYS A 310 -2.47 27.01 -13.20
CA LYS A 310 -1.84 26.71 -14.49
C LYS A 310 -0.60 25.85 -14.33
N ASP A 311 0.25 26.15 -13.35
CA ASP A 311 1.45 25.33 -13.07
C ASP A 311 1.05 23.92 -12.65
N VAL A 312 0.07 23.81 -11.75
CA VAL A 312 -0.44 22.53 -11.28
C VAL A 312 -1.04 21.72 -12.43
N ASP A 313 -1.81 22.35 -13.31
CA ASP A 313 -2.45 21.69 -14.44
C ASP A 313 -1.43 21.21 -15.47
N PHE A 314 -0.42 22.01 -15.75
CA PHE A 314 0.68 21.67 -16.65
C PHE A 314 1.49 20.46 -16.17
N TYR A 315 1.92 20.46 -14.91
CA TYR A 315 2.67 19.31 -14.37
C TYR A 315 1.78 18.08 -14.14
N HIS A 316 0.47 18.28 -13.88
CA HIS A 316 -0.48 17.18 -13.81
C HIS A 316 -0.69 16.52 -15.16
N SER A 317 -0.78 17.28 -16.27
CA SER A 317 -0.90 16.69 -17.60
C SER A 317 0.35 15.89 -17.97
N ILE A 318 1.56 16.42 -17.70
CA ILE A 318 2.82 15.67 -17.87
C ILE A 318 2.79 14.38 -17.06
N TYR A 319 2.36 14.44 -15.80
CA TYR A 319 2.26 13.26 -14.94
C TYR A 319 1.31 12.19 -15.51
N VAL A 320 0.12 12.60 -15.97
CA VAL A 320 -0.88 11.71 -16.57
C VAL A 320 -0.32 11.05 -17.83
N ASP A 321 0.29 11.83 -18.73
CA ASP A 321 0.91 11.31 -19.96
C ASP A 321 2.03 10.30 -19.65
N SER A 322 2.87 10.61 -18.66
CA SER A 322 3.93 9.69 -18.22
C SER A 322 3.38 8.41 -17.61
N LEU A 323 2.26 8.46 -16.87
CA LEU A 323 1.61 7.27 -16.33
C LEU A 323 1.00 6.39 -17.44
N ILE A 324 0.34 7.00 -18.42
CA ILE A 324 -0.23 6.29 -19.58
C ILE A 324 0.89 5.62 -20.38
N LYS A 325 1.96 6.36 -20.71
CA LYS A 325 3.14 5.80 -21.40
C LYS A 325 3.77 4.64 -20.62
N LEU A 326 3.84 4.75 -19.29
CA LEU A 326 4.35 3.69 -18.43
C LEU A 326 3.45 2.44 -18.50
N PHE A 327 2.12 2.63 -18.45
CA PHE A 327 1.16 1.54 -18.60
C PHE A 327 1.31 0.86 -19.97
N ASP A 328 1.24 1.62 -21.05
CA ASP A 328 1.30 1.11 -22.43
C ASP A 328 2.59 0.34 -22.70
N LYS A 329 3.73 0.83 -22.19
CA LYS A 329 5.02 0.16 -22.35
C LYS A 329 5.09 -1.22 -21.70
N TYR A 330 4.33 -1.46 -20.64
CA TYR A 330 4.46 -2.66 -19.79
C TYR A 330 3.24 -3.59 -19.82
N LYS A 331 2.08 -3.15 -20.30
CA LYS A 331 0.82 -3.92 -20.26
C LYS A 331 0.95 -5.32 -20.86
N SER A 332 1.55 -5.43 -22.05
CA SER A 332 1.70 -6.71 -22.77
C SER A 332 2.66 -7.66 -22.08
N LYS A 333 3.71 -7.13 -21.43
CA LYS A 333 4.65 -7.92 -20.63
C LYS A 333 3.97 -8.57 -19.42
N PHE A 334 2.86 -8.01 -18.96
CA PHE A 334 2.11 -8.48 -17.80
C PHE A 334 0.74 -9.05 -18.15
N GLY A 335 0.58 -9.50 -19.41
CA GLY A 335 -0.55 -10.34 -19.83
C GLY A 335 -1.80 -9.58 -20.26
N LEU A 336 -1.73 -8.26 -20.43
CA LEU A 336 -2.81 -7.47 -21.00
C LEU A 336 -2.67 -7.38 -22.53
N PRO A 337 -3.77 -7.33 -23.30
CA PRO A 337 -3.69 -7.16 -24.75
C PRO A 337 -3.18 -5.77 -25.13
N GLU A 338 -2.58 -5.63 -26.31
CA GLU A 338 -2.11 -4.34 -26.84
C GLU A 338 -3.23 -3.30 -26.97
N THR A 339 -4.47 -3.77 -27.17
CA THR A 339 -5.67 -2.93 -27.25
C THR A 339 -6.15 -2.41 -25.90
N GLU A 340 -5.65 -2.95 -24.79
CA GLU A 340 -6.02 -2.49 -23.45
C GLU A 340 -5.53 -1.05 -23.23
N VAL A 341 -6.38 -0.21 -22.65
CA VAL A 341 -6.07 1.20 -22.38
C VAL A 341 -6.31 1.51 -20.91
N LEU A 342 -5.47 2.38 -20.35
CA LEU A 342 -5.64 2.88 -18.99
C LEU A 342 -6.76 3.93 -18.97
N GLU A 343 -7.88 3.61 -18.32
CA GLU A 343 -8.98 4.57 -18.12
C GLU A 343 -8.61 5.60 -17.03
N VAL A 344 -8.46 6.87 -17.41
CA VAL A 344 -8.18 7.97 -16.47
C VAL A 344 -9.45 8.76 -16.15
N ASN A 345 -10.02 8.49 -14.97
CA ASN A 345 -11.29 9.04 -14.47
C ASN A 345 -11.12 10.26 -13.57
#